data_AF-A0A1F9UG52-F1
#
_entry.id   AF-A0A1F9UG52-F1
#
_cell.length_a   1.000
_cell.length_b   1.000
_cell.length_c   1.000
_cell.angle_alpha   90.00
_cell.angle_beta   90.00
_cell.angle_gamma   90.00
#
_symmetry.space_group_name_H-M   'P 1'
#
loop_
_entity.id
_entity.type
_entity.pdbx_description
1 polymer ?
#
loop_
_entity_poly.entity_id
_entity_poly.type
_entity_poly.pdbx_seq_one_letter_code
_entity_poly.pdbx_strand_id
1 'polypeptide(L)'
;ARREGLAGATALKGFMGFGCKSHLHTAKLLRLSEDLPIVIEIVDSEEKINNFLPKLDDMVKEGLVTLERVRVVMYRANQASK
;
A
#
# COMPACT_ATOMS: atom_id res chain seq x y z
N ALA A 1 1.27 -5.25 -7.62
CA ALA A 1 0.03 -4.62 -8.13
C ALA A 1 -0.04 -4.58 -9.65
N ARG A 2 0.50 -3.57 -10.36
CA ARG A 2 0.31 -3.43 -11.82
C ARG A 2 0.79 -4.64 -12.64
N ARG A 3 2.00 -5.14 -12.38
CA ARG A 3 2.53 -6.37 -13.03
C ARG A 3 1.73 -7.63 -12.72
N GLU A 4 0.99 -7.60 -11.61
CA GLU A 4 0.16 -8.70 -11.11
C GLU A 4 -1.29 -8.61 -11.61
N GLY A 5 -1.61 -7.63 -12.47
CA GLY A 5 -2.95 -7.51 -13.06
C GLY A 5 -4.04 -7.06 -12.10
N LEU A 6 -3.67 -6.39 -11.00
CA LEU A 6 -4.65 -5.78 -10.09
C LEU A 6 -5.32 -4.56 -10.76
N ALA A 7 -6.60 -4.33 -10.45
CA ALA A 7 -7.47 -3.33 -11.06
C ALA A 7 -6.96 -1.90 -10.88
N GLY A 8 -6.27 -1.62 -9.78
CA GLY A 8 -5.68 -0.32 -9.50
C GLY A 8 -4.95 -0.31 -8.15
N ALA A 9 -4.27 0.79 -7.88
CA ALA A 9 -3.69 1.08 -6.56
C ALA A 9 -3.63 2.60 -6.37
N THR A 10 -3.85 3.04 -5.14
CA THR A 10 -3.66 4.44 -4.71
C THR A 10 -2.49 4.48 -3.74
N ALA A 11 -1.57 5.41 -3.93
CA ALA A 11 -0.47 5.64 -2.99
C ALA A 11 -0.66 7.00 -2.31
N LEU A 12 -0.68 7.00 -0.98
CA LEU A 12 -0.77 8.18 -0.13
C LEU A 12 0.55 8.34 0.63
N LYS A 13 1.15 9.52 0.57
CA LYS A 13 2.38 9.84 1.31
C LYS A 13 2.02 10.70 2.52
N GLY A 14 2.29 10.20 3.71
CA GLY A 14 2.07 10.93 4.96
C GLY A 14 3.20 11.90 5.25
N PHE A 15 2.93 12.91 6.08
CA PHE A 15 3.94 13.85 6.58
C PHE A 15 4.65 13.35 7.85
N MET A 16 4.08 12.36 8.55
CA MET A 16 4.63 11.71 9.74
C MET A 16 3.93 10.36 10.00
N GLY A 17 4.55 9.46 10.76
CA GLY A 17 3.95 8.19 11.19
C GLY A 17 4.73 7.51 12.32
N PHE A 18 4.09 6.57 13.01
CA PHE A 18 4.70 5.74 14.06
C PHE A 18 4.21 4.29 13.90
N GLY A 19 4.98 3.29 14.36
CA GLY A 19 4.69 1.89 14.09
C GLY A 19 5.19 0.90 15.15
N CYS A 20 4.97 -0.40 14.89
CA CYS A 20 5.16 -1.51 15.84
C CYS A 20 6.61 -1.63 16.36
N LYS A 21 7.60 -1.24 15.56
CA LYS A 21 8.98 -1.04 16.00
C LYS A 21 9.27 0.45 16.24
N SER A 22 8.59 1.07 17.19
CA SER A 22 8.98 2.39 17.72
C SER A 22 10.33 2.29 18.46
N HIS A 23 11.37 1.80 17.79
CA HIS A 23 12.70 2.21 18.10
C HIS A 23 12.86 3.55 17.40
N LEU A 24 12.91 4.61 18.20
CA LEU A 24 13.92 5.64 18.00
C LEU A 24 15.19 4.94 17.50
N HIS A 25 15.37 4.83 16.19
CA HIS A 25 16.71 4.86 15.65
C HIS A 25 17.23 6.20 16.12
N THR A 26 17.99 6.13 17.21
CA THR A 26 18.67 7.22 17.87
C THR A 26 19.14 8.17 16.80
N ALA A 27 18.70 9.41 16.93
CA ALA A 27 18.92 10.50 16.00
C ALA A 27 20.36 10.49 15.47
N LYS A 28 20.59 9.83 14.32
CA LYS A 28 21.52 10.38 13.35
C LYS A 28 20.73 11.49 12.71
N LEU A 29 21.07 12.70 13.15
CA LEU A 29 20.47 14.03 13.00
C LEU A 29 20.09 14.47 11.55
N LEU A 30 19.97 13.54 10.59
CA LEU A 30 19.94 13.81 9.14
C LEU A 30 18.87 13.04 8.36
N ARG A 31 17.96 12.27 9.01
CA ARG A 31 16.97 11.43 8.29
C ARG A 31 15.50 11.67 8.61
N LEU A 32 15.17 12.72 9.33
CA LEU A 32 13.77 13.05 9.68
C LEU A 32 12.88 13.29 8.45
N SER A 33 13.45 13.53 7.27
CA SER A 33 12.71 13.80 6.02
C SER A 33 12.71 12.66 5.00
N GLU A 34 13.44 11.56 5.21
CA GLU A 34 13.64 10.53 4.18
C GLU A 34 12.70 9.32 4.30
N ASP A 35 12.21 9.01 5.51
CA ASP A 35 11.33 7.86 5.77
C ASP A 35 9.87 8.27 6.00
N LEU A 36 9.34 9.14 5.12
CA LEU A 36 7.93 9.50 5.18
C LEU A 36 7.05 8.28 4.91
N PRO A 37 6.04 7.98 5.77
CA PRO A 37 5.24 6.77 5.62
C PRO A 37 4.43 6.82 4.33
N ILE A 38 4.33 5.68 3.66
CA ILE A 38 3.52 5.50 2.46
C ILE A 38 2.45 4.46 2.77
N VAL A 39 1.19 4.81 2.51
CA VAL A 39 0.07 3.88 2.51
C VAL A 39 -0.27 3.54 1.07
N ILE A 40 -0.33 2.25 0.75
CA ILE A 40 -0.75 1.76 -0.56
C ILE A 40 -2.09 1.06 -0.38
N GLU A 41 -3.14 1.61 -0.99
CA GLU A 41 -4.46 1.00 -1.02
C GLU A 41 -4.70 0.31 -2.35
N ILE A 42 -5.16 -0.93 -2.30
CA ILE A 42 -5.48 -1.75 -3.47
C ILE A 42 -6.91 -2.25 -3.27
N VAL A 43 -7.77 -1.99 -4.26
CA VAL A 43 -9.15 -2.47 -4.28
C VAL A 43 -9.34 -3.36 -5.49
N ASP A 44 -9.70 -4.62 -5.26
CA ASP A 44 -9.98 -5.60 -6.31
C ASP A 44 -10.91 -6.71 -5.79
N SER A 45 -11.18 -7.72 -6.62
CA SER A 45 -11.90 -8.92 -6.21
C SER A 45 -11.14 -9.68 -5.12
N GLU A 46 -11.90 -10.33 -4.24
CA GLU A 46 -11.37 -11.15 -3.14
C GLU A 46 -10.38 -12.22 -3.65
N GLU A 47 -10.70 -12.87 -4.77
CA GLU A 47 -9.82 -13.84 -5.42
C GLU A 47 -8.45 -13.23 -5.79
N LYS A 48 -8.44 -12.07 -6.44
CA LYS A 48 -7.18 -11.42 -6.84
C LYS A 48 -6.37 -10.93 -5.66
N ILE A 49 -7.04 -10.42 -4.63
CA ILE A 49 -6.37 -10.01 -3.39
C ILE A 49 -5.73 -11.22 -2.72
N ASN A 50 -6.47 -12.32 -2.53
CA ASN A 50 -5.96 -13.54 -1.91
C ASN A 50 -4.77 -14.14 -2.68
N ASN A 51 -4.81 -14.12 -4.01
CA ASN A 51 -3.68 -14.57 -4.84
C ASN A 51 -2.45 -13.65 -4.74
N PHE A 52 -2.64 -12.37 -4.38
CA PHE A 52 -1.57 -11.40 -4.23
C PHE A 52 -0.96 -11.39 -2.81
N LEU A 53 -1.70 -11.80 -1.78
CA LEU A 53 -1.24 -11.80 -0.38
C LEU A 53 0.10 -12.54 -0.16
N PRO A 54 0.35 -13.75 -0.70
CA PRO A 54 1.64 -14.42 -0.51
C PRO A 54 2.83 -13.60 -1.05
N LYS A 55 2.63 -12.91 -2.18
CA LYS A 55 3.65 -12.03 -2.76
C LYS A 55 3.91 -10.80 -1.90
N LEU A 56 2.86 -10.28 -1.25
CA LEU A 56 3.00 -9.19 -0.28
C LEU A 56 3.79 -9.63 0.95
N ASP A 57 3.55 -10.82 1.48
CA ASP A 57 4.30 -11.37 2.62
C ASP A 57 5.80 -11.54 2.31
N ASP A 58 6.11 -11.96 1.08
CA ASP A 58 7.49 -12.03 0.61
C ASP A 58 8.15 -10.65 0.44
N MET A 59 7.38 -9.62 0.09
CA MET A 59 7.90 -8.27 -0.19
C MET A 59 7.97 -7.37 1.06
N VAL A 60 6.97 -7.45 1.94
CA VAL A 60 6.81 -6.55 3.09
C VAL A 60 7.45 -7.19 4.31
N LYS A 61 8.74 -6.92 4.51
CA LYS A 61 9.49 -7.42 5.67
C LYS A 61 9.22 -6.64 6.95
N GLU A 62 8.85 -5.36 6.82
CA GLU A 62 8.48 -4.50 7.93
C GLU A 62 7.31 -3.62 7.51
N GLY A 63 6.31 -3.48 8.38
CA GLY A 63 5.11 -2.70 8.10
C GLY A 63 3.86 -3.31 8.72
N LEU A 64 2.71 -2.83 8.26
CA LEU A 64 1.39 -3.37 8.58
C LEU A 64 0.65 -3.58 7.26
N VAL A 65 -0.03 -4.71 7.14
CA VAL A 65 -0.96 -4.99 6.04
C VAL A 65 -2.34 -5.18 6.65
N THR A 66 -3.33 -4.46 6.14
CA THR A 66 -4.73 -4.58 6.53
C THR A 66 -5.55 -5.10 5.35
N LEU A 67 -6.64 -5.80 5.66
CA LEU A 67 -7.60 -6.30 4.68
C LEU A 67 -8.99 -5.89 5.12
N GLU A 68 -9.68 -5.11 4.29
CA GLU A 68 -11.01 -4.58 4.58
C GLU A 68 -11.97 -4.90 3.44
N ARG A 69 -13.21 -5.27 3.77
CA ARG A 69 -14.26 -5.49 2.77
C ARG A 69 -14.83 -4.14 2.34
N VAL A 70 -14.81 -3.88 1.03
CA VAL A 70 -15.41 -2.67 0.45
C VAL A 70 -16.47 -3.01 -0.59
N ARG A 71 -17.46 -2.13 -0.76
CA ARG A 71 -18.44 -2.20 -1.84
C ARG A 71 -18.13 -1.13 -2.88
N VAL A 72 -17.71 -1.56 -4.07
CA VAL A 72 -17.47 -0.64 -5.19
C VAL A 72 -18.82 -0.22 -5.78
N VAL A 73 -19.17 1.06 -5.63
CA VAL A 73 -20.43 1.61 -6.16
C VAL A 73 -20.30 1.97 -7.63
N MET A 74 -19.14 2.50 -8.05
CA MET A 74 -18.87 2.87 -9.43
C MET A 74 -17.40 2.57 -9.77
N TYR A 75 -17.17 2.01 -10.94
CA TYR A 75 -15.85 1.81 -11.51
C TYR A 75 -15.94 2.03 -13.02
N ARG A 76 -15.31 3.10 -13.52
CA ARG A 76 -15.42 3.53 -14.91
C ARG A 76 -14.03 3.87 -15.43
N ALA A 77 -13.65 3.29 -16.56
CA ALA A 77 -12.55 3.79 -17.37
C ALA A 77 -13.16 4.70 -18.45
N ASN A 78 -12.65 5.92 -18.58
CA ASN A 78 -13.02 6.73 -19.73
C ASN A 78 -12.35 6.12 -20.97
N GLN A 79 -13.09 5.85 -22.05
CA GLN A 79 -12.53 5.22 -23.27
C GLN A 79 -11.56 6.13 -24.06
N ALA A 80 -11.16 7.28 -23.51
CA ALA A 80 -10.22 8.18 -24.14
C ALA A 80 -8.77 7.79 -23.79
N SER A 81 -8.28 6.71 -24.39
CA SER A 81 -6.85 6.48 -24.70
C SER A 81 -6.71 5.17 -25.48
N LYS A 82 -6.82 5.28 -26.80
CA LYS A 82 -5.96 4.52 -27.72
C LYS A 82 -4.90 5.48 -28.23
#